data_AF-A0A7S2SJT9-F1
#
_entry.id   AF-A0A7S2SJT9-F1
#
_cell.length_a   1.000
_cell.length_b   1.000
_cell.length_c   1.000
_cell.angle_alpha   90.00
_cell.angle_beta   90.00
_cell.angle_gamma   90.00
#
_symmetry.space_group_name_H-M   'P 1'
#
loop_
_entity.id
_entity.type
_entity.pdbx_description
1 polymer ?
#
loop_
_entity_poly.entity_id
_entity_poly.type
_entity_poly.pdbx_seq_one_letter_code
_entity_poly.pdbx_strand_id
1 'polypeptide(L)'
;NNNDESSSNSNSNKKSSSGEQQNVDYRMNDIDDDMDDDMEEDEDGYAGTNLIFEIPAKELKIGGMRLYLSLHLMGERNNPEKNAWKVDQNGDGGIDLYYRDQTGAIFIAFSDTAVTFDRFGSAPSMQYTMHETIILNSILDQLHEITFDSTIPESNRLMQLNQPYNALQQARDSLSFS
;
A
#
# COMPACT_ATOMS: atom_id res chain seq x y z
N ASN A 1 22.67 -2.61 57.37
CA ASN A 1 22.44 -4.06 57.14
C ASN A 1 22.50 -4.29 55.65
N ASN A 2 23.70 -4.50 55.09
CA ASN A 2 24.42 -5.80 55.05
C ASN A 2 23.68 -6.72 54.06
N ASN A 3 24.23 -7.28 52.99
CA ASN A 3 25.60 -7.63 52.59
C ASN A 3 25.57 -7.81 51.06
N ASP A 4 26.59 -7.37 50.31
CA ASP A 4 27.69 -8.20 49.78
C ASP A 4 27.23 -9.50 49.09
N GLU A 5 27.44 -9.60 47.77
CA GLU A 5 28.35 -10.62 47.22
C GLU A 5 28.70 -10.34 45.75
N SER A 6 30.00 -10.10 45.55
CA SER A 6 30.74 -10.11 44.30
C SER A 6 30.84 -11.52 43.71
N SER A 7 30.96 -11.64 42.39
CA SER A 7 31.88 -12.62 41.77
C SER A 7 32.12 -12.33 40.29
N SER A 8 33.37 -12.00 40.01
CA SER A 8 34.05 -11.94 38.72
C SER A 8 34.19 -13.33 38.10
N ASN A 9 34.29 -13.42 36.76
CA ASN A 9 35.24 -14.37 36.18
C ASN A 9 35.71 -13.94 34.79
N SER A 10 36.93 -14.36 34.48
CA SER A 10 37.87 -13.73 33.56
C SER A 10 38.22 -14.63 32.37
N ASN A 11 38.77 -13.98 31.34
CA ASN A 11 39.84 -14.45 30.44
C ASN A 11 39.66 -15.70 29.55
N SER A 12 39.92 -15.53 28.24
CA SER A 12 41.18 -15.90 27.55
C SER A 12 40.91 -16.04 26.03
N ASN A 13 41.56 -15.30 25.10
CA ASN A 13 42.96 -15.28 24.63
C ASN A 13 43.32 -16.34 23.55
N LYS A 14 43.57 -15.90 22.30
CA LYS A 14 44.47 -16.48 21.26
C LYS A 14 44.36 -15.61 19.99
N LYS A 15 45.36 -14.84 19.50
CA LYS A 15 46.62 -15.20 18.80
C LYS A 15 46.37 -16.23 17.68
N SER A 16 46.76 -16.09 16.40
CA SER A 16 47.96 -15.50 15.75
C SER A 16 47.89 -15.72 14.22
N SER A 17 48.84 -15.11 13.47
CA SER A 17 49.36 -15.52 12.13
C SER A 17 48.60 -14.98 10.90
N SER A 18 49.11 -14.09 10.04
CA SER A 18 50.35 -14.00 9.22
C SER A 18 50.35 -14.83 7.92
N GLY A 19 50.63 -14.14 6.80
CA GLY A 19 50.92 -14.70 5.46
C GLY A 19 49.66 -15.02 4.64
N GLU A 20 49.52 -14.77 3.34
CA GLU A 20 50.45 -14.44 2.27
C GLU A 20 49.68 -13.71 1.15
N GLN A 21 50.39 -12.82 0.47
CA GLN A 21 49.96 -12.18 -0.77
C GLN A 21 49.92 -13.22 -1.89
N GLN A 22 48.79 -13.33 -2.59
CA GLN A 22 48.76 -13.92 -3.92
C GLN A 22 48.11 -12.92 -4.88
N ASN A 23 48.98 -12.33 -5.70
CA ASN A 23 48.66 -11.63 -6.95
C ASN A 23 47.80 -12.55 -7.81
N VAL A 24 46.58 -12.12 -8.13
CA VAL A 24 45.79 -12.72 -9.21
C VAL A 24 45.57 -11.64 -10.24
N ASP A 25 46.13 -11.92 -11.40
CA ASP A 25 46.25 -11.11 -12.61
C ASP A 25 44.87 -10.70 -13.15
N TYR A 26 44.65 -9.40 -13.28
CA TYR A 26 43.44 -8.83 -13.86
C TYR A 26 43.47 -8.99 -15.38
N ARG A 27 42.88 -10.07 -15.90
CA ARG A 27 42.50 -10.16 -17.31
C ARG A 27 41.15 -9.48 -17.51
N MET A 28 41.19 -8.23 -17.96
CA MET A 28 40.06 -7.55 -18.62
C MET A 28 39.71 -8.36 -19.88
N ASN A 29 38.54 -9.01 -19.85
CA ASN A 29 37.84 -9.38 -21.07
C ASN A 29 36.83 -8.26 -21.31
N ASP A 30 37.09 -7.47 -22.34
CA ASP A 30 36.10 -6.57 -22.94
C ASP A 30 34.94 -7.44 -23.47
N ILE A 31 33.80 -7.35 -22.78
CA ILE A 31 32.52 -7.84 -23.27
C ILE A 31 31.69 -6.59 -23.49
N ASP A 32 31.63 -6.18 -24.75
CA ASP A 32 30.63 -5.30 -25.30
C ASP A 32 29.28 -6.01 -25.17
N ASP A 33 28.49 -5.66 -24.15
CA ASP A 33 27.06 -5.98 -24.10
C ASP A 33 26.29 -4.65 -24.21
N ASP A 34 25.98 -4.29 -25.45
CA ASP A 34 24.92 -3.37 -25.81
C ASP A 34 23.60 -3.91 -25.24
N MET A 35 23.23 -3.47 -24.05
CA MET A 35 21.86 -3.61 -23.54
C MET A 35 21.12 -2.31 -23.83
N ASP A 36 20.44 -2.30 -24.99
CA ASP A 36 19.27 -1.48 -25.24
C ASP A 36 18.18 -1.92 -24.24
N ASP A 37 18.24 -1.39 -23.03
CA ASP A 37 17.18 -1.48 -22.03
C ASP A 37 16.11 -0.43 -22.40
N ASP A 38 15.31 -0.76 -23.41
CA ASP A 38 13.98 -0.16 -23.63
C ASP A 38 13.07 -0.60 -22.46
N MET A 39 13.36 -0.09 -21.25
CA MET A 39 12.40 -0.09 -20.16
C MET A 39 11.41 1.05 -20.43
N GLU A 40 10.30 0.71 -21.09
CA GLU A 40 9.06 1.47 -20.97
C GLU A 40 8.59 1.40 -19.50
N GLU A 41 9.21 2.22 -18.63
CA GLU A 41 8.71 2.54 -17.29
C GLU A 41 7.51 3.48 -17.43
N ASP A 42 6.33 2.91 -17.71
CA ASP A 42 5.04 3.59 -17.51
C ASP A 42 4.07 2.62 -16.80
N GLU A 43 4.55 1.89 -15.79
CA GLU A 43 3.69 1.15 -14.89
C GLU A 43 3.87 1.71 -13.48
N ASP A 44 3.15 2.80 -13.20
CA ASP A 44 3.03 3.48 -11.89
C ASP A 44 2.39 2.57 -10.79
N GLY A 45 2.46 1.25 -10.95
CA GLY A 45 1.92 0.25 -10.04
C GLY A 45 2.94 -0.15 -8.97
N TYR A 46 2.46 -0.36 -7.74
CA TYR A 46 3.30 -0.92 -6.68
C TYR A 46 3.77 -2.33 -7.09
N ALA A 47 5.09 -2.54 -7.16
CA ALA A 47 5.64 -3.86 -7.47
C ALA A 47 5.10 -4.91 -6.48
N GLY A 48 4.47 -5.97 -7.00
CA GLY A 48 3.88 -7.04 -6.20
C GLY A 48 2.45 -6.80 -5.72
N THR A 49 1.74 -5.83 -6.30
CA THR A 49 0.30 -5.62 -6.07
C THR A 49 -0.54 -6.09 -7.24
N ASN A 50 -1.82 -6.37 -6.97
CA ASN A 50 -2.82 -6.68 -7.98
C ASN A 50 -3.94 -5.64 -7.90
N LEU A 51 -4.29 -5.06 -9.05
CA LEU A 51 -5.42 -4.12 -9.14
C LEU A 51 -6.72 -4.83 -8.75
N ILE A 52 -7.44 -4.27 -7.77
CA ILE A 52 -8.77 -4.73 -7.36
C ILE A 52 -9.82 -4.09 -8.27
N PHE A 53 -9.81 -2.76 -8.34
CA PHE A 53 -10.62 -1.97 -9.26
C PHE A 53 -10.09 -0.53 -9.36
N GLU A 54 -10.49 0.15 -10.43
CA GLU A 54 -10.25 1.57 -10.66
C GLU A 54 -11.59 2.31 -10.80
N ILE A 55 -11.68 3.50 -10.22
CA ILE A 55 -12.83 4.38 -10.39
C ILE A 55 -12.41 5.60 -11.22
N PRO A 56 -12.74 5.63 -12.52
CA PRO A 56 -12.42 6.77 -13.37
C PRO A 56 -13.23 8.00 -12.95
N ALA A 57 -12.53 9.12 -12.79
CA ALA A 57 -13.06 10.43 -12.44
C ALA A 57 -12.84 11.43 -13.59
N LYS A 58 -13.80 12.33 -13.73
CA LYS A 58 -13.68 13.52 -14.59
C LYS A 58 -12.87 14.61 -13.90
N GLU A 59 -13.12 14.80 -12.62
CA GLU A 59 -12.47 15.79 -11.77
C GLU A 59 -12.33 15.21 -10.37
N LEU A 60 -11.12 15.31 -9.81
CA LEU A 60 -10.80 14.82 -8.48
C LEU A 60 -10.06 15.89 -7.68
N LYS A 61 -10.57 16.24 -6.51
CA LYS A 61 -9.87 17.12 -5.56
C LYS A 61 -8.99 16.27 -4.65
N ILE A 62 -7.83 15.85 -5.16
CA ILE A 62 -6.92 14.88 -4.52
C ILE A 62 -6.70 15.18 -3.03
N GLY A 63 -6.31 16.42 -2.68
CA GLY A 63 -6.05 16.77 -1.28
C GLY A 63 -7.28 16.61 -0.36
N GLY A 64 -8.47 16.98 -0.85
CA GLY A 64 -9.72 16.82 -0.11
C GLY A 64 -10.17 15.36 -0.02
N MET A 65 -10.03 14.61 -1.12
CA MET A 65 -10.31 13.18 -1.20
C MET A 65 -9.45 12.37 -0.24
N ARG A 66 -8.14 12.60 -0.26
CA ARG A 66 -7.18 11.94 0.63
C ARG A 66 -7.52 12.20 2.09
N LEU A 67 -7.80 13.45 2.45
CA LEU A 67 -8.17 13.82 3.81
C LEU A 67 -9.47 13.13 4.24
N TYR A 68 -10.51 13.20 3.39
CA TYR A 68 -11.82 12.62 3.66
C TYR A 68 -11.74 11.10 3.87
N LEU A 69 -11.13 10.37 2.93
CA LEU A 69 -10.97 8.91 3.05
C LEU A 69 -10.07 8.53 4.22
N SER A 70 -9.01 9.28 4.50
CA SER A 70 -8.17 9.01 5.66
C SER A 70 -8.95 9.08 6.97
N LEU A 71 -9.82 10.09 7.13
CA LEU A 71 -10.65 10.23 8.33
C LEU A 71 -11.66 9.10 8.45
N HIS A 72 -12.30 8.71 7.34
CA HIS A 72 -13.19 7.56 7.30
C HIS A 72 -12.48 6.28 7.75
N LEU A 73 -11.34 5.97 7.13
CA LEU A 73 -10.57 4.76 7.41
C LEU A 73 -9.99 4.72 8.82
N MET A 74 -9.61 5.87 9.38
CA MET A 74 -9.23 5.98 10.80
C MET A 74 -10.41 5.63 11.73
N GLY A 75 -11.65 5.93 11.33
CA GLY A 75 -12.86 5.51 12.01
C GLY A 75 -13.11 4.00 11.90
N GLU A 76 -12.86 3.42 10.72
CA GLU A 76 -13.08 2.01 10.41
C GLU A 76 -11.99 1.05 10.93
N ARG A 77 -10.91 1.56 11.53
CA ARG A 77 -9.77 0.74 12.03
C ARG A 77 -10.14 -0.41 12.99
N ASN A 78 -11.31 -0.29 13.63
CA ASN A 78 -11.82 -1.24 14.63
C ASN A 78 -13.04 -2.04 14.13
N ASN A 79 -13.35 -1.96 12.83
CA ASN A 79 -14.49 -2.63 12.21
C ASN A 79 -14.01 -3.66 11.18
N PRO A 80 -14.54 -4.90 11.17
CA PRO A 80 -15.42 -5.52 12.17
C PRO A 80 -14.73 -5.94 13.47
N GLU A 81 -13.40 -5.95 13.51
CA GLU A 81 -12.64 -6.32 14.71
C GLU A 81 -11.71 -5.21 15.17
N LYS A 82 -11.48 -5.16 16.49
CA LYS A 82 -10.59 -4.17 17.10
C LYS A 82 -9.17 -4.29 16.55
N ASN A 83 -8.59 -3.16 16.14
CA ASN A 83 -7.26 -3.07 15.53
C ASN A 83 -7.09 -3.98 14.31
N ALA A 84 -8.15 -4.21 13.52
CA ALA A 84 -8.07 -5.00 12.30
C ALA A 84 -7.17 -4.34 11.25
N TRP A 85 -7.22 -3.01 11.16
CA TRP A 85 -6.53 -2.24 10.14
C TRP A 85 -5.60 -1.19 10.74
N LYS A 86 -4.42 -1.05 10.17
CA LYS A 86 -3.51 0.08 10.38
C LYS A 86 -3.53 0.94 9.13
N VAL A 87 -3.96 2.19 9.28
CA VAL A 87 -3.98 3.18 8.21
C VAL A 87 -2.67 3.98 8.26
N ASP A 88 -2.01 4.12 7.12
CA ASP A 88 -0.83 4.95 6.92
C ASP A 88 -1.06 5.91 5.75
N GLN A 89 -0.60 7.14 5.88
CA GLN A 89 -0.60 8.08 4.75
C GLN A 89 0.80 8.06 4.16
N ASN A 90 0.92 7.53 2.94
CA ASN A 90 2.22 7.51 2.29
C ASN A 90 2.65 8.93 1.88
N GLY A 91 3.96 9.14 1.74
CA GLY A 91 4.53 10.44 1.36
C GLY A 91 4.11 10.89 -0.04
N ASP A 92 3.76 9.93 -0.90
CA ASP A 92 3.41 10.12 -2.30
C ASP A 92 1.94 10.49 -2.52
N GLY A 93 1.15 10.55 -1.44
CA GLY A 93 -0.21 11.08 -1.43
C GLY A 93 -1.34 10.08 -1.56
N GLY A 94 -1.05 8.78 -1.53
CA GLY A 94 -2.01 7.70 -1.34
C GLY A 94 -2.29 7.36 0.14
N ILE A 95 -3.08 6.31 0.33
CA ILE A 95 -3.42 5.76 1.65
C ILE A 95 -3.15 4.25 1.64
N ASP A 96 -2.42 3.78 2.63
CA ASP A 96 -2.09 2.37 2.80
C ASP A 96 -2.89 1.80 3.98
N LEU A 97 -3.50 0.64 3.79
CA LEU A 97 -4.23 -0.08 4.82
C LEU A 97 -3.59 -1.45 5.02
N TYR A 98 -2.86 -1.61 6.12
CA TYR A 98 -2.25 -2.88 6.48
C TYR A 98 -3.19 -3.67 7.37
N TYR A 99 -3.49 -4.90 6.98
CA TYR A 99 -4.27 -5.80 7.83
C TYR A 99 -3.40 -6.40 8.93
N ARG A 100 -3.99 -6.61 10.12
CA ARG A 100 -3.26 -7.00 11.34
C ARG A 100 -2.40 -8.26 11.23
N ASP A 101 -2.79 -9.21 10.39
CA ASP A 101 -2.10 -10.49 10.25
C ASP A 101 -0.96 -10.46 9.20
N GLN A 102 -0.77 -9.30 8.55
CA GLN A 102 0.26 -9.04 7.55
C GLN A 102 0.16 -9.92 6.29
N THR A 103 -0.97 -10.60 6.08
CA THR A 103 -1.19 -11.42 4.88
C THR A 103 -1.65 -10.61 3.68
N GLY A 104 -2.12 -9.37 3.91
CA GLY A 104 -2.44 -8.45 2.84
C GLY A 104 -2.52 -6.99 3.28
N ALA A 105 -2.52 -6.11 2.29
CA ALA A 105 -2.74 -4.68 2.45
C ALA A 105 -3.52 -4.13 1.25
N ILE A 106 -4.23 -3.02 1.45
CA ILE A 106 -4.91 -2.28 0.40
C ILE A 106 -4.16 -0.97 0.21
N PHE A 107 -3.77 -0.65 -1.02
CA PHE A 107 -3.22 0.64 -1.38
C PHE A 107 -4.23 1.42 -2.20
N ILE A 108 -4.40 2.68 -1.83
CA ILE A 108 -5.28 3.62 -2.50
C ILE A 108 -4.40 4.70 -3.10
N ALA A 109 -4.36 4.78 -4.42
CA ALA A 109 -3.68 5.86 -5.11
C ALA A 109 -4.70 6.82 -5.76
N PHE A 110 -4.32 8.09 -5.81
CA PHE A 110 -5.14 9.15 -6.39
C PHE A 110 -4.36 9.75 -7.56
N SER A 111 -5.00 9.79 -8.72
CA SER A 111 -4.54 10.54 -9.87
C SER A 111 -5.57 11.61 -10.24
N ASP A 112 -5.21 12.51 -11.15
CA ASP A 112 -6.14 13.55 -11.60
C ASP A 112 -7.39 12.97 -12.30
N THR A 113 -7.28 11.73 -12.81
CA THR A 113 -8.32 11.07 -13.62
C THR A 113 -8.91 9.81 -12.99
N ALA A 114 -8.38 9.31 -11.87
CA ALA A 114 -8.85 8.07 -11.28
C ALA A 114 -8.50 7.93 -9.79
N VAL A 115 -9.21 7.01 -9.14
CA VAL A 115 -8.81 6.45 -7.84
C VAL A 115 -8.60 4.94 -8.04
N THR A 116 -7.40 4.45 -7.76
CA THR A 116 -7.07 3.03 -7.89
C THR A 116 -7.02 2.36 -6.53
N PHE A 117 -7.39 1.08 -6.51
CA PHE A 117 -7.37 0.24 -5.32
C PHE A 117 -6.59 -1.02 -5.64
N ASP A 118 -5.45 -1.18 -5.00
CA ASP A 118 -4.52 -2.27 -5.24
C ASP A 118 -4.42 -3.17 -4.00
N ARG A 119 -4.38 -4.48 -4.22
CA ARG A 119 -4.15 -5.48 -3.18
C ARG A 119 -2.69 -5.88 -3.18
N PHE A 120 -2.05 -5.80 -2.02
CA PHE A 120 -0.78 -6.45 -1.75
C PHE A 120 -1.00 -7.80 -1.08
N GLY A 121 -0.21 -8.80 -1.48
CA GLY A 121 -0.23 -10.15 -0.91
C GLY A 121 -0.64 -11.21 -1.93
N SER A 122 0.19 -12.24 -2.10
CA SER A 122 -0.03 -13.33 -3.06
C SER A 122 -0.95 -14.44 -2.54
N ALA A 123 -1.10 -14.54 -1.22
CA ALA A 123 -1.91 -15.57 -0.56
C ALA A 123 -2.56 -14.98 0.72
N PRO A 124 -3.53 -14.07 0.57
CA PRO A 124 -4.20 -13.45 1.70
C PRO A 124 -4.94 -14.49 2.55
N SER A 125 -5.06 -14.23 3.86
CA SER A 125 -5.87 -15.07 4.73
C SER A 125 -7.36 -14.93 4.40
N MET A 126 -8.15 -15.96 4.72
CA MET A 126 -9.62 -15.88 4.59
C MET A 126 -10.20 -14.71 5.42
N GLN A 127 -9.59 -14.39 6.56
CA GLN A 127 -10.00 -13.26 7.39
C GLN A 127 -9.72 -11.93 6.69
N TYR A 128 -8.53 -11.79 6.07
CA TYR A 128 -8.21 -10.62 5.24
C TYR A 128 -9.26 -10.44 4.15
N THR A 129 -9.53 -11.47 3.34
CA THR A 129 -10.46 -11.37 2.20
C THR A 129 -11.85 -10.92 2.66
N MET A 130 -12.36 -11.49 3.76
CA MET A 130 -13.65 -11.07 4.32
C MET A 130 -13.64 -9.60 4.77
N HIS A 131 -12.58 -9.17 5.47
CA HIS A 131 -12.46 -7.80 5.95
C HIS A 131 -12.23 -6.81 4.81
N GLU A 132 -11.51 -7.21 3.77
CA GLU A 132 -11.26 -6.42 2.57
C GLU A 132 -12.57 -6.08 1.86
N THR A 133 -13.45 -7.07 1.66
CA THR A 133 -14.77 -6.82 1.07
C THR A 133 -15.58 -5.81 1.91
N ILE A 134 -15.51 -5.90 3.24
CA ILE A 134 -16.24 -4.98 4.14
C ILE A 134 -15.70 -3.55 4.01
N ILE A 135 -14.37 -3.37 4.08
CA ILE A 135 -13.76 -2.04 4.04
C ILE A 135 -13.93 -1.40 2.65
N LEU A 136 -13.76 -2.16 1.56
CA LEU A 136 -13.92 -1.65 0.21
C LEU A 136 -15.36 -1.25 -0.07
N ASN A 137 -16.36 -2.02 0.39
CA ASN A 137 -17.77 -1.60 0.27
C ASN A 137 -18.05 -0.32 1.08
N SER A 138 -17.50 -0.22 2.30
CA SER A 138 -17.61 0.98 3.12
C SER A 138 -17.00 2.22 2.42
N ILE A 139 -15.85 2.06 1.77
CA ILE A 139 -15.25 3.13 0.96
C ILE A 139 -16.16 3.49 -0.22
N LEU A 140 -16.68 2.51 -0.96
CA LEU A 140 -17.59 2.74 -2.08
C LEU A 140 -18.89 3.44 -1.66
N ASP A 141 -19.39 3.20 -0.44
CA ASP A 141 -20.54 3.92 0.13
C ASP A 141 -20.20 5.40 0.33
N GLN A 142 -19.04 5.70 0.91
CA GLN A 142 -18.57 7.07 1.11
C GLN A 142 -18.30 7.78 -0.22
N LEU A 143 -17.70 7.10 -1.19
CA LEU A 143 -17.48 7.65 -2.54
C LEU A 143 -18.81 7.94 -3.25
N HIS A 144 -19.81 7.08 -3.08
CA HIS A 144 -21.15 7.32 -3.63
C HIS A 144 -21.80 8.54 -2.98
N GLU A 145 -21.72 8.66 -1.66
CA GLU A 145 -22.26 9.80 -0.91
C GLU A 145 -21.69 11.14 -1.41
N ILE A 146 -20.36 11.28 -1.45
CA ILE A 146 -19.72 12.55 -1.86
C ILE A 146 -19.88 12.88 -3.35
N THR A 147 -20.12 11.86 -4.18
CA THR A 147 -20.27 12.02 -5.64
C THR A 147 -21.70 12.42 -6.00
N PHE A 148 -22.70 11.90 -5.29
CA PHE A 148 -24.12 12.05 -5.64
C PHE A 148 -24.92 12.89 -4.64
N ASP A 149 -24.29 13.51 -3.65
CA ASP A 149 -24.95 14.44 -2.74
C ASP A 149 -25.58 15.62 -3.51
N SER A 150 -26.91 15.64 -3.52
CA SER A 150 -27.73 16.67 -4.17
C SER A 150 -27.70 18.02 -3.46
N THR A 151 -27.24 18.07 -2.21
CA THR A 151 -27.11 19.31 -1.44
C THR A 151 -25.86 20.11 -1.81
N ILE A 152 -24.87 19.44 -2.42
CA ILE A 152 -23.59 20.02 -2.82
C ILE A 152 -23.58 20.23 -4.34
N PRO A 153 -23.33 21.46 -4.83
CA PRO A 153 -23.15 21.73 -6.26
C PRO A 153 -22.02 20.87 -6.85
N GLU A 154 -22.17 20.40 -8.09
CA GLU A 154 -21.20 19.48 -8.72
C GLU A 154 -19.76 19.99 -8.69
N SER A 155 -19.55 21.28 -8.96
CA SER A 155 -18.24 21.94 -8.90
C SER A 155 -17.59 21.91 -7.51
N ASN A 156 -18.39 21.75 -6.46
CA ASN A 156 -17.93 21.74 -5.07
C ASN A 156 -17.72 20.32 -4.54
N ARG A 157 -18.17 19.28 -5.26
CA ARG A 157 -17.93 17.89 -4.89
C ARG A 157 -16.44 17.56 -4.93
N LEU A 158 -16.05 16.54 -4.16
CA LEU A 158 -14.67 16.06 -4.10
C LEU A 158 -14.31 15.16 -5.29
N MET A 159 -15.31 14.50 -5.86
CA MET A 159 -15.21 13.62 -7.00
C MET A 159 -16.38 13.86 -7.95
N GLN A 160 -16.08 13.90 -9.25
CA GLN A 160 -17.07 13.82 -10.32
C GLN A 160 -16.73 12.64 -11.20
N LEU A 161 -17.71 11.78 -11.50
CA LEU A 161 -17.50 10.61 -12.34
C LEU A 161 -17.63 10.96 -13.83
N ASN A 162 -16.98 10.16 -14.66
CA ASN A 162 -17.22 10.18 -16.10
C ASN A 162 -18.62 9.61 -16.41
N GLN A 163 -19.21 10.07 -17.51
CA GLN A 163 -20.44 9.48 -18.06
C GLN A 163 -20.06 8.16 -18.77
N PRO A 164 -20.82 7.06 -18.58
CA PRO A 164 -21.99 6.91 -17.71
C PRO A 164 -21.60 6.80 -16.24
N TYR A 165 -22.35 7.42 -15.32
CA TYR A 165 -22.05 7.49 -13.87
C TYR A 165 -22.19 6.14 -13.12
N ASN A 166 -21.75 5.04 -13.71
CA ASN A 166 -21.91 3.68 -13.21
C ASN A 166 -20.62 3.06 -12.67
N ALA A 167 -19.48 3.78 -12.72
CA ALA A 167 -18.19 3.27 -12.27
C ALA A 167 -18.23 2.70 -10.84
N LEU A 168 -18.93 3.39 -9.92
CA LEU A 168 -19.10 2.91 -8.54
C LEU A 168 -19.94 1.62 -8.44
N GLN A 169 -20.94 1.45 -9.29
CA GLN A 169 -21.74 0.22 -9.31
C GLN A 169 -20.90 -0.93 -9.89
N GLN A 170 -20.14 -0.67 -10.95
CA GLN A 170 -19.24 -1.68 -11.54
C GLN A 170 -18.20 -2.17 -10.53
N ALA A 171 -17.64 -1.26 -9.73
CA ALA A 171 -16.71 -1.62 -8.65
C ALA A 171 -17.37 -2.47 -7.54
N ARG A 172 -18.67 -2.26 -7.24
CA ARG A 172 -19.40 -3.13 -6.31
C ARG A 172 -19.63 -4.51 -6.89
N ASP A 173 -19.99 -4.56 -8.16
CA ASP A 173 -20.26 -5.81 -8.85
C ASP A 173 -18.97 -6.65 -8.93
N SER A 174 -17.80 -6.03 -9.16
CA SER A 174 -16.50 -6.74 -9.18
C SER A 174 -16.13 -7.33 -7.81
N LEU A 175 -16.44 -6.64 -6.72
CA LEU A 175 -16.20 -7.15 -5.35
C LEU A 175 -17.11 -8.32 -4.96
N SER A 176 -18.27 -8.46 -5.60
CA SER A 176 -19.20 -9.55 -5.29
C SER A 176 -18.74 -10.92 -5.82
N PHE A 177 -17.76 -10.92 -6.73
CA PHE A 177 -17.21 -12.12 -7.38
C PHE A 177 -15.71 -12.34 -7.09
N SER A 178 -15.08 -11.53 -6.23
CA SER A 178 -13.64 -11.57 -5.92
C SER A 178 -13.28 -12.54 -4.78
#